data_AF-B4DB20-F1
#
_entry.id   AF-B4DB20-F1
#
_cell.length_a   1.000
_cell.length_b   1.000
_cell.length_c   1.000
_cell.angle_alpha   90.00
_cell.angle_beta   90.00
_cell.angle_gamma   90.00
#
_symmetry.space_group_name_H-M   'P 1'
#
loop_
_entity.id
_entity.type
_entity.pdbx_description
1 polymer ?
#
loop_
_entity_poly.entity_id
_entity_poly.type
_entity_poly.pdbx_seq_one_letter_code
_entity_poly.pdbx_strand_id
1 'polypeptide(L)' 'MRVEAASRKLADTDKTIAAVAVECGFYDHAHFTRSFHAVTGISPSRYRREHQSPGL' A
#
# COMPACT_ATOMS: atom_id res chain seq x y z
N MET A 1 9.39 -7.09 5.48
CA MET A 1 9.63 -5.62 5.47
C MET A 1 8.30 -4.86 5.53
N ARG A 2 8.22 -3.64 6.11
CA ARG A 2 6.95 -2.86 6.26
C ARG A 2 6.20 -2.66 4.92
N VAL A 3 6.94 -2.44 3.83
CA VAL A 3 6.37 -2.27 2.48
C VAL A 3 5.74 -3.56 1.95
N GLU A 4 6.36 -4.73 2.16
CA GLU A 4 5.81 -6.01 1.72
C GLU A 4 4.48 -6.33 2.41
N ALA A 5 4.38 -6.02 3.72
CA ALA A 5 3.13 -6.17 4.47
C ALA A 5 2.05 -5.22 3.95
N ALA A 6 2.42 -3.98 3.59
CA ALA A 6 1.53 -3.03 2.97
C ALA A 6 1.04 -3.54 1.59
N SER A 7 1.94 -4.06 0.75
CA SER A 7 1.59 -4.59 -0.58
C SER A 7 0.52 -5.68 -0.51
N ARG A 8 0.66 -6.65 0.41
CA ARG A 8 -0.35 -7.69 0.63
C ARG A 8 -1.70 -7.08 1.03
N LYS A 9 -1.71 -6.18 2.03
CA LYS A 9 -2.94 -5.50 2.46
C LYS A 9 -3.58 -4.67 1.35
N LEU A 10 -2.78 -4.04 0.48
CA LEU A 10 -3.29 -3.26 -0.65
C LEU A 10 -3.94 -4.14 -1.73
N ALA A 11 -3.48 -5.39 -1.90
CA ALA A 11 -4.02 -6.34 -2.88
C ALA A 11 -5.20 -7.15 -2.33
N ASP A 12 -5.15 -7.51 -1.04
CA ASP A 12 -6.09 -8.46 -0.44
C ASP A 12 -7.27 -7.78 0.29
N THR A 13 -7.24 -6.45 0.46
CA THR A 13 -8.27 -5.73 1.25
C THR A 13 -8.68 -4.40 0.63
N ASP A 14 -9.92 -3.97 0.91
CA ASP A 14 -10.45 -2.66 0.56
C ASP A 14 -10.09 -1.54 1.54
N LYS A 15 -9.18 -1.80 2.49
CA LYS A 15 -8.76 -0.79 3.48
C LYS A 15 -8.26 0.46 2.76
N THR A 16 -8.49 1.64 3.32
CA THR A 16 -7.92 2.86 2.71
C THR A 16 -6.39 2.80 2.74
N ILE A 17 -5.74 3.46 1.78
CA ILE A 17 -4.27 3.55 1.72
C ILE A 17 -3.72 4.11 3.04
N ALA A 18 -4.42 5.07 3.65
CA ALA A 18 -4.07 5.64 4.95
C ALA A 18 -4.16 4.61 6.09
N ALA A 19 -5.21 3.78 6.14
CA ALA A 19 -5.32 2.73 7.14
C ALA A 19 -4.19 1.69 7.01
N VAL A 20 -3.85 1.30 5.77
CA VAL A 20 -2.72 0.40 5.52
C VAL A 20 -1.39 1.02 5.96
N ALA A 21 -1.19 2.31 5.72
CA ALA A 21 0.00 3.03 6.18
C ALA A 21 0.16 2.99 7.70
N VAL A 22 -0.91 3.33 8.44
CA VAL A 22 -0.91 3.31 9.91
C VAL A 22 -0.67 1.90 10.44
N GLU A 23 -1.35 0.89 9.90
CA GLU A 23 -1.18 -0.51 10.31
C GLU A 23 0.23 -1.06 10.05
N CYS A 24 0.92 -0.54 9.03
CA CYS A 24 2.30 -0.90 8.72
C CYS A 24 3.34 -0.04 9.47
N GLY A 25 2.89 0.86 10.35
CA GLY A 25 3.75 1.69 11.21
C GLY A 25 4.34 2.91 10.52
N PHE A 26 3.68 3.45 9.49
CA PHE A 26 4.05 4.72 8.88
C PHE A 26 3.36 5.88 9.61
N TYR A 27 4.14 6.93 9.90
CA TYR A 27 3.67 8.12 10.62
C TYR A 27 2.65 8.93 9.81
N ASP A 28 2.88 9.04 8.50
CA ASP A 28 2.01 9.80 7.60
C ASP A 28 1.98 9.20 6.18
N HIS A 29 1.02 9.67 5.40
CA HIS A 29 0.78 9.22 4.03
C HIS A 29 1.93 9.55 3.07
N ALA A 30 2.64 10.67 3.28
CA ALA A 30 3.72 11.11 2.39
C ALA A 30 4.97 10.25 2.59
N HIS A 31 5.32 9.94 3.84
CA HIS A 31 6.39 9.01 4.18
C HIS A 31 6.08 7.61 3.63
N PHE A 32 4.85 7.11 3.85
CA PHE A 32 4.42 5.84 3.28
C PHE A 32 4.56 5.81 1.76
N THR A 33 4.02 6.80 1.06
CA THR A 33 4.04 6.85 -0.41
C THR A 33 5.46 6.87 -0.96
N ARG A 34 6.36 7.66 -0.36
CA ARG A 34 7.78 7.71 -0.76
C ARG A 34 8.49 6.38 -0.53
N SER A 35 8.34 5.78 0.66
CA SER A 35 8.96 4.50 0.98
C SER A 35 8.41 3.36 0.13
N PHE A 36 7.10 3.34 -0.11
CA PHE A 36 6.46 2.33 -0.93
C PHE A 36 6.93 2.44 -2.38
N HIS A 37 6.97 3.64 -2.94
CA HIS A 37 7.48 3.87 -4.30
C HIS A 37 8.97 3.54 -4.42
N ALA A 38 9.80 3.89 -3.43
CA ALA A 38 11.22 3.57 -3.44
C ALA A 38 11.49 2.05 -3.50
N VAL A 39 10.59 1.23 -2.93
CA VAL A 39 10.74 -0.23 -2.90
C VAL A 39 10.03 -0.93 -4.06
N THR A 40 8.85 -0.45 -4.47
CA THR A 40 8.00 -1.12 -5.47
C THR A 40 8.06 -0.47 -6.86
N GLY A 41 8.61 0.73 -6.97
CA GLY A 41 8.67 1.51 -8.21
C GLY A 41 7.37 2.21 -8.60
N ILE A 42 6.28 2.05 -7.84
CA ILE A 42 4.98 2.67 -8.13
C ILE A 42 4.27 3.18 -6.86
N SER A 43 3.24 4.01 -7.00
CA SER A 43 2.46 4.50 -5.86
C SER A 43 1.57 3.39 -5.26
N PRO A 44 1.23 3.47 -3.96
CA PRO A 44 0.30 2.52 -3.33
C PRO A 44 -1.07 2.41 -4.03
N SER A 45 -1.60 3.54 -4.53
CA SER A 45 -2.88 3.59 -5.24
C SER A 45 -2.82 2.87 -6.59
N ARG A 46 -1.71 3.04 -7.32
CA ARG A 46 -1.46 2.35 -8.57
C ARG A 46 -1.26 0.86 -8.33
N TYR A 47 -0.45 0.51 -7.33
CA TYR A 47 -0.21 -0.88 -6.93
C TYR A 47 -1.52 -1.60 -6.63
N ARG A 48 -2.39 -0.99 -5.82
CA ARG A 48 -3.73 -1.51 -5.56
C ARG A 48 -4.51 -1.77 -6.84
N ARG A 49 -4.63 -0.78 -7.72
CA ARG A 49 -5.42 -0.95 -8.95
C ARG A 49 -4.89 -2.08 -9.86
N GLU A 50 -3.58 -2.31 -9.86
CA GLU A 50 -2.95 -3.35 -10.67
C GLU A 50 -3.04 -4.76 -10.06
N HIS A 51 -3.09 -4.86 -8.72
CA HIS A 51 -2.98 -6.14 -8.00
C HIS A 51 -4.26 -6.55 -7.28
N GLN A 52 -5.11 -5.59 -6.94
CA GLN A 52 -6.44 -5.86 -6.41
C GLN A 52 -7.29 -6.28 -7.60
N SER A 53 -7.61 -7.58 -7.65
CA SER A 53 -8.60 -8.07 -8.61
C SER A 53 -9.93 -7.37 -8.29
N PRO A 54 -10.59 -6.73 -9.26
CA PRO A 54 -11.98 -6.32 -9.07
C PRO A 54 -12.73 -7.58 -8.65
N GLY A 55 -13.39 -7.54 -7.50
CA GLY A 55 -14.10 -8.69 -6.96
C GLY A 55 -14.98 -9.33 -8.04
N LEU A 56 -14.90 -10.65 -8.13
CA LEU A 56 -15.88 -11.50 -8.81
C LEU A 56 -17.27 -11.28 -8.20
#